data_AF-A0AAJ1QAU8-F1
#
_entry.id   AF-A0AAJ1QAU8-F1
#
_cell.length_a   1.000
_cell.length_b   1.000
_cell.length_c   1.000
_cell.angle_alpha   90.00
_cell.angle_beta   90.00
_cell.angle_gamma   90.00
#
_symmetry.space_group_name_H-M   'P 1'
#
loop_
_entity.id
_entity.type
_entity.pdbx_description
1 polymer ?
#
loop_
_entity_poly.entity_id
_entity_poly.type
_entity_poly.pdbx_seq_one_letter_code
_entity_poly.pdbx_strand_id
1 'polypeptide(L)'
;MKNNQKNIPDWVFWLLGLVILLLIISLSLPFFIYFKEFDQIKPIGNTENFGQYGDFIGGTTNFILGLASIISTVLLALIIKNLDDKNHNQSLDLQQKLFDRGLKENAYKEYTSIIQEFNKLERIDENYSNKLKEIIFKINSFNTTNSHIFNSIESHDLTNKFSKYIKIIIEYEEDAFNKKYNYKELIETYKPLNLLISDTKKYFLDEMK
;
A
#
# COMPACT_ATOMS: atom_id res chain seq x y z
N MET A 1 -1.34 -11.68 -6.04
CA MET A 1 -1.12 -11.45 -4.59
C MET A 1 -1.12 -12.80 -3.88
N LYS A 2 0.05 -13.33 -3.51
CA LYS A 2 0.12 -14.55 -2.70
C LYS A 2 -0.43 -14.22 -1.32
N ASN A 3 -1.50 -14.91 -0.95
CA ASN A 3 -2.15 -14.79 0.35
C ASN A 3 -1.16 -15.35 1.39
N ASN A 4 -0.23 -14.51 1.86
CA ASN A 4 0.62 -14.82 3.01
C ASN A 4 -0.24 -14.72 4.27
N GLN A 5 -1.20 -15.65 4.42
CA GLN A 5 -1.65 -16.05 5.74
C GLN A 5 -0.42 -16.63 6.42
N LYS A 6 0.27 -15.80 7.22
CA LYS A 6 1.26 -16.30 8.17
C LYS A 6 0.48 -17.23 9.09
N ASN A 7 0.54 -18.52 8.79
CA ASN A 7 0.02 -19.58 9.62
C ASN A 7 0.56 -19.36 11.03
N ILE A 8 -0.31 -19.53 12.03
CA ILE A 8 0.12 -19.59 13.42
C ILE A 8 1.31 -20.56 13.46
N PRO A 9 2.49 -20.11 13.90
CA PRO A 9 3.69 -20.90 13.71
C PRO A 9 3.56 -22.19 14.52
N ASP A 10 3.99 -23.31 13.93
CA ASP A 10 3.69 -24.66 14.43
C ASP A 10 4.05 -24.87 15.91
N TRP A 11 5.08 -24.17 16.41
CA TRP A 11 5.50 -24.20 17.81
C TRP A 11 4.42 -23.74 18.81
N VAL A 12 3.45 -22.93 18.39
CA VAL A 12 2.32 -22.52 19.23
C VAL A 12 1.42 -23.71 19.54
N PHE A 13 1.20 -24.60 18.57
CA PHE A 13 0.44 -25.83 18.80
C PHE A 13 1.19 -26.80 19.72
N TRP A 14 2.52 -26.86 19.61
CA TRP A 14 3.37 -27.62 20.54
C TRP A 14 3.28 -27.10 21.97
N LEU A 15 3.29 -25.77 22.16
CA LEU A 15 3.11 -25.15 23.48
C LEU A 15 1.72 -25.41 24.04
N LEU A 16 0.67 -25.31 23.23
CA LEU A 16 -0.70 -25.60 23.65
C LEU A 16 -0.84 -27.07 24.08
N GLY A 17 -0.25 -27.99 23.32
CA GLY A 17 -0.18 -29.41 23.67
C GLY A 17 0.56 -29.65 24.99
N LEU A 18 1.67 -28.93 25.23
CA LEU A 18 2.43 -29.01 26.48
C LEU A 18 1.61 -28.50 27.68
N VAL A 19 0.86 -27.41 27.53
CA VAL A 19 -0.02 -26.89 28.59
C VAL A 19 -1.12 -27.89 28.93
N ILE A 20 -1.76 -28.49 27.91
CA ILE A 20 -2.79 -29.52 28.12
C ILE A 20 -2.19 -30.74 28.83
N LEU A 21 -1.00 -31.19 28.42
CA LEU A 21 -0.28 -32.30 29.06
C LEU A 21 -0.01 -32.00 30.54
N LEU A 22 0.50 -30.80 30.85
CA LEU A 22 0.77 -30.39 32.24
C LEU A 22 -0.50 -30.34 33.10
N LEU A 23 -1.62 -29.87 32.54
CA LEU A 23 -2.91 -29.89 33.21
C LEU A 23 -3.38 -31.32 33.53
N ILE A 24 -3.25 -32.24 32.57
CA ILE A 24 -3.61 -33.65 32.76
C ILE A 24 -2.73 -34.27 33.85
N ILE A 25 -1.40 -34.07 33.77
CA ILE A 25 -0.45 -34.59 34.76
C ILE A 25 -0.81 -34.06 36.15
N SER A 26 -1.08 -32.78 36.30
CA SER A 26 -1.41 -32.22 37.61
C SER A 26 -2.71 -32.69 38.21
N LEU A 27 -3.72 -33.01 37.40
CA LEU A 27 -4.98 -33.51 37.92
C LEU A 27 -4.87 -34.99 38.25
N SER A 28 -4.09 -35.74 37.48
CA SER A 28 -3.93 -37.18 37.63
C SER A 28 -2.89 -37.59 38.68
N LEU A 29 -1.76 -36.88 38.81
CA LEU A 29 -0.69 -37.26 39.75
C LEU A 29 -1.15 -37.30 41.21
N PRO A 30 -1.84 -36.26 41.74
CA PRO A 30 -2.34 -36.27 43.12
C PRO A 30 -3.36 -37.37 43.35
N PHE A 31 -4.21 -37.62 42.35
CA PHE A 31 -5.18 -38.71 42.38
C PHE A 31 -4.46 -40.07 42.47
N PHE A 32 -3.46 -40.32 41.62
CA PHE A 32 -2.68 -41.55 41.65
C PHE A 32 -1.88 -41.73 42.95
N ILE A 33 -1.24 -40.67 43.46
CA ILE A 33 -0.50 -40.69 44.72
C ILE A 33 -1.45 -41.02 45.88
N TYR A 34 -2.63 -40.36 45.93
CA TYR A 34 -3.65 -40.63 46.92
C TYR A 34 -4.10 -42.10 46.92
N PHE A 35 -4.47 -42.66 45.76
CA PHE A 35 -4.89 -44.06 45.70
C PHE A 35 -3.77 -45.04 46.02
N LYS A 36 -2.50 -44.70 45.72
CA LYS A 36 -1.34 -45.55 46.02
C LYS A 36 -0.96 -45.54 47.51
N GLU A 37 -1.02 -44.39 48.17
CA GLU A 37 -0.67 -44.27 49.59
C GLU A 37 -1.83 -44.64 50.53
N PHE A 38 -3.07 -44.45 50.11
CA PHE A 38 -4.28 -44.70 50.89
C PHE A 38 -5.04 -45.95 50.40
N ASP A 39 -4.32 -47.01 50.01
CA ASP A 39 -4.77 -48.28 49.41
C ASP A 39 -5.79 -49.10 50.25
N GLN A 40 -6.44 -48.48 51.23
CA GLN A 40 -7.58 -49.01 51.96
C GLN A 40 -8.72 -48.01 51.87
N ILE A 41 -9.75 -48.37 51.11
CA ILE A 41 -11.08 -47.76 51.16
C ILE A 41 -11.67 -48.04 52.56
N LYS A 42 -11.15 -47.37 53.57
CA LYS A 42 -11.76 -47.23 54.88
C LYS A 42 -11.95 -45.73 55.10
N PRO A 43 -13.15 -45.27 55.48
CA PRO A 43 -13.36 -43.88 55.88
C PRO A 43 -12.65 -43.67 57.22
N ILE A 44 -11.35 -43.39 57.19
CA ILE A 44 -10.53 -43.02 58.34
C ILE A 44 -10.45 -41.48 58.23
N GLY A 45 -11.29 -40.70 58.87
CA GLY A 45 -11.52 -40.66 60.32
C GLY A 45 -10.87 -39.43 60.97
N ASN A 46 -10.12 -38.61 60.22
CA ASN A 46 -9.57 -37.36 60.74
C ASN A 46 -9.68 -36.23 59.71
N THR A 47 -10.52 -35.22 60.00
CA THR A 47 -10.80 -34.06 59.14
C THR A 47 -9.53 -33.31 58.74
N GLU A 48 -8.50 -33.34 59.60
CA GLU A 48 -7.20 -32.72 59.38
C GLU A 48 -6.46 -33.25 58.14
N ASN A 49 -6.45 -34.57 57.93
CA ASN A 49 -5.79 -35.19 56.77
C ASN A 49 -6.48 -34.82 55.45
N PHE A 50 -7.80 -34.64 55.49
CA PHE A 50 -8.57 -34.19 54.33
C PHE A 50 -8.31 -32.72 54.02
N GLY A 51 -8.14 -31.88 55.05
CA GLY A 51 -7.70 -30.49 54.91
C GLY A 51 -6.34 -30.37 54.23
N GLN A 52 -5.35 -31.12 54.71
CA GLN A 52 -3.99 -31.13 54.14
C GLN A 52 -3.97 -31.60 52.67
N TYR A 53 -4.80 -32.59 52.31
CA TYR A 53 -4.97 -33.02 50.92
C TYR A 53 -5.60 -31.95 50.04
N GLY A 54 -6.66 -31.29 50.55
CA GLY A 54 -7.30 -30.16 49.88
C GLY A 54 -6.32 -29.01 49.63
N ASP A 55 -5.48 -28.67 50.61
CA ASP A 55 -4.45 -27.64 50.50
C ASP A 55 -3.38 -28.00 49.45
N PHE A 56 -2.95 -29.27 49.40
CA PHE A 56 -2.01 -29.75 48.39
C PHE A 56 -2.58 -29.67 46.97
N ILE A 57 -3.82 -30.13 46.76
CA ILE A 57 -4.50 -30.01 45.45
C ILE A 57 -4.69 -28.55 45.09
N GLY A 58 -5.19 -27.74 46.04
CA GLY A 58 -5.44 -26.31 45.83
C GLY A 58 -4.17 -25.55 45.45
N GLY A 59 -3.07 -25.78 46.17
CA GLY A 59 -1.76 -25.19 45.89
C GLY A 59 -1.22 -25.59 44.52
N THR A 60 -1.25 -26.88 44.19
CA THR A 60 -0.76 -27.40 42.91
C THR A 60 -1.62 -26.89 41.73
N THR A 61 -2.94 -26.91 41.88
CA THR A 61 -3.88 -26.43 40.87
C THR A 61 -3.69 -24.93 40.61
N ASN A 62 -3.58 -24.13 41.68
CA ASN A 62 -3.38 -22.68 41.56
C ASN A 62 -2.05 -22.34 40.89
N PHE A 63 -0.97 -23.05 41.20
CA PHE A 63 0.32 -22.86 40.54
C PHE A 63 0.22 -23.08 39.02
N ILE A 64 -0.50 -24.12 38.60
CA ILE A 64 -0.65 -24.46 37.18
C ILE A 64 -1.61 -23.56 36.45
N LEU A 65 -2.71 -23.15 37.08
CA LEU A 65 -3.58 -22.11 36.55
C LEU A 65 -2.81 -20.79 36.38
N GLY A 66 -1.91 -20.47 37.31
CA GLY A 66 -0.99 -19.35 37.20
C GLY A 66 -0.08 -19.45 35.98
N LEU A 67 0.57 -20.60 35.78
CA LEU A 67 1.40 -20.84 34.59
C LEU A 67 0.60 -20.79 33.28
N ALA A 68 -0.58 -21.42 33.24
CA ALA A 68 -1.46 -21.40 32.08
C ALA A 68 -1.93 -19.98 31.74
N SER A 69 -2.19 -19.16 32.75
CA SER A 69 -2.56 -17.75 32.60
C SER A 69 -1.41 -16.93 31.98
N ILE A 70 -0.18 -17.12 32.46
CA ILE A 70 1.01 -16.45 31.89
C ILE A 70 1.19 -16.84 30.42
N ILE A 71 1.13 -18.14 30.11
CA ILE A 71 1.28 -18.63 28.73
C ILE A 71 0.18 -18.08 27.83
N SER A 72 -1.07 -18.09 28.30
CA SER A 72 -2.20 -17.54 27.55
C SER A 72 -2.03 -16.05 27.28
N THR A 73 -1.55 -15.29 28.26
CA THR A 73 -1.28 -13.85 28.12
C THR A 73 -0.19 -13.59 27.08
N VAL A 74 0.90 -14.37 27.11
CA VAL A 74 1.97 -14.26 26.10
C VAL A 74 1.46 -14.59 24.70
N LEU A 75 0.66 -15.65 24.55
CA LEU A 75 0.07 -16.01 23.26
C LEU A 75 -0.87 -14.92 22.72
N LEU A 76 -1.74 -14.37 23.58
CA LEU A 76 -2.62 -13.26 23.20
C LEU A 76 -1.81 -12.04 22.77
N ALA A 77 -0.77 -11.67 23.51
CA ALA A 77 0.10 -10.55 23.17
C ALA A 77 0.78 -10.75 21.80
N LEU A 78 1.23 -11.97 21.49
CA LEU A 78 1.82 -12.29 20.19
C LEU A 78 0.80 -12.22 19.05
N ILE A 79 -0.43 -12.68 19.27
CA ILE A 79 -1.51 -12.60 18.28
C ILE A 79 -1.86 -11.14 18.01
N ILE A 80 -2.05 -10.33 19.05
CA ILE A 80 -2.35 -8.90 18.92
C ILE A 80 -1.22 -8.19 18.16
N LYS A 81 0.04 -8.44 18.54
CA LYS A 81 1.20 -7.88 17.84
C LYS A 81 1.20 -8.22 16.34
N ASN A 82 0.94 -9.47 15.98
CA ASN A 82 0.89 -9.87 14.57
C ASN A 82 -0.26 -9.19 13.79
N LEU A 83 -1.40 -8.98 14.43
CA LEU A 83 -2.53 -8.25 13.85
C LEU A 83 -2.18 -6.77 13.64
N ASP A 84 -1.56 -6.14 14.64
CA ASP A 84 -1.12 -4.75 14.56
C ASP A 84 -0.06 -4.55 13.48
N ASP A 85 0.94 -5.42 13.39
CA ASP A 85 1.96 -5.39 12.35
C ASP A 85 1.33 -5.52 10.95
N LYS A 86 0.33 -6.40 10.80
CA LYS A 86 -0.40 -6.56 9.53
C LYS A 86 -1.18 -5.31 9.17
N ASN A 87 -1.94 -4.76 10.12
CA ASN A 87 -2.73 -3.55 9.92
C ASN A 87 -1.83 -2.34 9.61
N HIS A 88 -0.70 -2.24 10.30
CA HIS A 88 0.29 -1.19 10.07
C HIS A 88 0.89 -1.27 8.66
N ASN A 89 1.32 -2.45 8.23
CA ASN A 89 1.85 -2.65 6.88
C ASN A 89 0.80 -2.37 5.79
N GLN A 90 -0.45 -2.79 6.01
CA GLN A 90 -1.55 -2.46 5.08
C GLN A 90 -1.84 -0.97 5.03
N SER A 91 -1.80 -0.29 6.18
CA SER A 91 -1.96 1.16 6.25
C SER A 91 -0.83 1.89 5.51
N LEU A 92 0.42 1.44 5.67
CA LEU A 92 1.57 2.00 4.95
C LEU A 92 1.45 1.81 3.43
N ASP A 93 1.08 0.62 2.96
CA ASP A 93 0.86 0.34 1.54
C ASP A 93 -0.26 1.23 0.95
N LEU A 94 -1.35 1.42 1.70
CA LEU A 94 -2.43 2.32 1.29
C LEU A 94 -1.97 3.79 1.27
N GLN A 95 -1.20 4.24 2.26
CA GLN A 95 -0.66 5.59 2.31
C GLN A 95 0.28 5.85 1.13
N GLN A 96 1.17 4.90 0.80
CA GLN A 96 2.04 4.98 -0.37
C GLN A 96 1.23 5.09 -1.66
N LYS A 97 0.23 4.22 -1.86
CA LYS A 97 -0.66 4.27 -3.03
C LYS A 97 -1.43 5.58 -3.16
N LEU A 98 -1.94 6.10 -2.04
CA LEU A 98 -2.64 7.39 -2.02
C LEU A 98 -1.70 8.55 -2.33
N PHE A 99 -0.47 8.50 -1.81
CA PHE A 99 0.56 9.49 -2.10
C PHE A 99 0.95 9.48 -3.58
N ASP A 100 1.27 8.32 -4.14
CA ASP A 100 1.63 8.15 -5.55
C ASP A 100 0.51 8.61 -6.47
N ARG A 101 -0.74 8.25 -6.14
CA ARG A 101 -1.92 8.73 -6.86
C ARG A 101 -2.06 10.25 -6.77
N GLY A 102 -1.84 10.83 -5.58
CA GLY A 102 -1.87 12.27 -5.37
C GLY A 102 -0.81 13.01 -6.19
N LEU A 103 0.40 12.46 -6.29
CA LEU A 103 1.46 12.97 -7.16
C LEU A 103 1.04 12.96 -8.63
N LYS A 104 0.51 11.83 -9.12
CA LYS A 104 0.01 11.71 -10.50
C LYS A 104 -1.14 12.67 -10.78
N GLU A 105 -2.11 12.80 -9.86
CA GLU A 105 -3.24 13.73 -9.99
C GLU A 105 -2.77 15.19 -10.05
N ASN A 106 -1.79 15.57 -9.23
CA ASN A 106 -1.23 16.92 -9.23
C ASN A 106 -0.47 17.22 -10.52
N ALA A 107 0.40 16.31 -10.95
CA ALA A 107 1.13 16.45 -12.21
C ALA A 107 0.17 16.47 -13.41
N TYR A 108 -0.89 15.65 -13.42
CA TYR A 108 -1.90 15.67 -14.47
C TYR A 108 -2.70 16.99 -14.51
N LYS A 109 -3.00 17.59 -13.35
CA LYS A 109 -3.62 18.94 -13.28
C LYS A 109 -2.70 20.00 -13.86
N GLU A 110 -1.41 19.96 -13.53
CA GLU A 110 -0.39 20.86 -14.09
C GLU A 110 -0.34 20.73 -15.62
N TYR A 111 -0.21 19.50 -16.13
CA TYR A 111 -0.26 19.23 -17.57
C TYR A 111 -1.53 19.80 -18.22
N THR A 112 -2.70 19.53 -17.62
CA THR A 112 -3.98 20.02 -18.13
C THR A 112 -4.02 21.56 -18.17
N SER A 113 -3.44 22.24 -17.18
CA SER A 113 -3.32 23.69 -17.15
C SER A 113 -2.49 24.22 -18.33
N ILE A 114 -1.33 23.59 -18.60
CA ILE A 114 -0.47 23.94 -19.75
C ILE A 114 -1.22 23.77 -21.07
N ILE A 115 -1.97 22.67 -21.23
CA ILE A 115 -2.77 22.42 -22.43
C ILE A 115 -3.93 23.41 -22.57
N GLN A 116 -4.58 23.79 -21.46
CA GLN A 116 -5.62 24.82 -21.49
C GLN A 116 -5.06 26.19 -21.87
N GLU A 117 -3.87 26.53 -21.40
CA GLU A 117 -3.16 27.75 -21.80
C GLU A 117 -2.86 27.73 -23.31
N PHE A 118 -2.34 26.62 -23.83
CA PHE A 118 -2.12 26.42 -25.27
C PHE A 118 -3.41 26.61 -26.09
N ASN A 119 -4.53 26.01 -25.66
CA ASN A 119 -5.81 26.12 -26.35
C ASN A 119 -6.42 27.53 -26.33
N LYS A 120 -6.02 28.37 -25.36
CA LYS A 120 -6.46 29.77 -25.24
C LYS A 120 -5.62 30.73 -26.08
N LEU A 121 -4.53 30.28 -26.70
CA LEU A 121 -3.67 31.15 -27.49
C LEU A 121 -4.43 31.63 -28.73
N GLU A 122 -4.72 32.93 -28.76
CA GLU A 122 -5.30 33.60 -29.93
C GLU A 122 -4.21 33.90 -30.96
N ARG A 123 -4.46 33.52 -32.22
CA ARG A 123 -3.50 33.62 -33.33
C ARG A 123 -3.25 35.05 -33.83
N ILE A 124 -4.11 36.00 -33.48
CA ILE A 124 -4.01 37.39 -33.96
C ILE A 124 -3.02 38.20 -33.11
N ASP A 125 -2.47 37.60 -32.06
CA ASP A 125 -1.49 38.25 -31.19
C ASP A 125 -0.11 38.33 -31.89
N GLU A 126 0.45 39.53 -31.97
CA GLU A 126 1.82 39.77 -32.48
C GLU A 126 2.88 38.94 -31.73
N ASN A 127 2.58 38.48 -30.51
CA ASN A 127 3.43 37.64 -29.68
C ASN A 127 3.11 36.14 -29.75
N TYR A 128 2.30 35.66 -30.70
CA TYR A 128 1.88 34.26 -30.77
C TYR A 128 3.07 33.27 -30.80
N SER A 129 4.09 33.52 -31.62
CA SER A 129 5.31 32.69 -31.70
C SER A 129 6.05 32.62 -30.35
N ASN A 130 6.16 33.75 -29.64
CA ASN A 130 6.80 33.80 -28.32
C ASN A 130 6.01 33.00 -27.29
N LYS A 131 4.67 33.11 -27.30
CA LYS A 131 3.80 32.32 -26.43
C LYS A 131 3.89 30.82 -26.72
N LEU A 132 3.99 30.42 -27.99
CA LEU A 132 4.24 29.02 -28.35
C LEU A 132 5.59 28.50 -27.83
N LYS A 133 6.64 29.32 -27.91
CA LYS A 133 7.97 28.99 -27.35
C LYS A 133 7.90 28.82 -25.83
N GLU A 134 7.12 29.66 -25.14
CA GLU A 134 6.86 29.51 -23.70
C GLU A 134 6.11 28.21 -23.38
N ILE A 135 5.08 27.85 -24.15
CA ILE A 135 4.37 26.57 -23.99
C ILE A 135 5.32 25.38 -24.20
N ILE A 136 6.20 25.40 -25.20
CA ILE A 136 7.22 24.34 -25.39
C ILE A 136 8.07 24.22 -24.14
N PHE A 137 8.56 25.34 -23.62
CA PHE A 137 9.40 25.34 -22.43
C PHE A 137 8.66 24.73 -21.23
N LYS A 138 7.40 25.11 -21.01
CA LYS A 138 6.54 24.54 -19.96
C LYS A 138 6.35 23.03 -20.13
N ILE A 139 6.04 22.55 -21.34
CA ILE A 139 5.88 21.12 -21.62
C ILE A 139 7.19 20.35 -21.38
N ASN A 140 8.33 20.88 -21.83
CA ASN A 140 9.62 20.23 -21.65
C ASN A 140 10.03 20.20 -20.16
N SER A 141 9.80 21.29 -19.44
CA SER A 141 10.02 21.37 -17.99
C SER A 141 9.14 20.36 -17.25
N PHE A 142 7.85 20.31 -17.61
CA PHE A 142 6.89 19.34 -17.08
C PHE A 142 7.37 17.90 -17.32
N ASN A 143 7.73 17.57 -18.55
CA ASN A 143 8.16 16.21 -18.91
C ASN A 143 9.45 15.82 -18.19
N THR A 144 10.41 16.73 -18.08
CA THR A 144 11.68 16.48 -17.38
C THR A 144 11.41 16.21 -15.90
N THR A 145 10.61 17.06 -15.27
CA THR A 145 10.31 16.99 -13.83
C THR A 145 9.46 15.78 -13.49
N ASN A 146 8.49 15.40 -14.35
CA ASN A 146 7.50 14.37 -14.05
C ASN A 146 7.75 13.03 -14.77
N SER A 147 8.87 12.86 -15.45
CA SER A 147 9.29 11.61 -16.11
C SER A 147 9.26 10.39 -15.18
N HIS A 148 9.68 10.59 -13.93
CA HIS A 148 9.66 9.56 -12.89
C HIS A 148 8.25 9.22 -12.36
N ILE A 149 7.26 10.09 -12.61
CA ILE A 149 5.86 9.91 -12.19
C ILE A 149 5.05 9.22 -13.30
N PHE A 150 5.34 9.56 -14.56
CA PHE A 150 4.67 9.03 -15.74
C PHE A 150 5.65 8.37 -16.70
N ASN A 151 5.62 7.04 -16.74
CA ASN A 151 6.50 6.25 -17.60
C ASN A 151 6.20 6.46 -19.10
N SER A 152 4.97 6.89 -19.43
CA SER A 152 4.55 7.27 -20.79
C SER A 152 5.37 8.42 -21.38
N ILE A 153 5.93 9.31 -20.55
CA ILE A 153 6.75 10.43 -21.02
C ILE A 153 7.96 9.91 -21.79
N GLU A 154 8.69 8.96 -21.20
CA GLU A 154 9.87 8.35 -21.80
C GLU A 154 9.48 7.31 -22.85
N SER A 155 8.56 6.39 -22.52
CA SER A 155 8.22 5.27 -23.41
C SER A 155 7.54 5.70 -24.71
N HIS A 156 6.85 6.84 -24.74
CA HIS A 156 6.26 7.40 -25.95
C HIS A 156 7.03 8.58 -26.53
N ASP A 157 8.20 8.90 -25.97
CA ASP A 157 9.07 9.99 -26.43
C ASP A 157 8.32 11.33 -26.56
N LEU A 158 7.52 11.67 -25.53
CA LEU A 158 6.60 12.79 -25.60
C LEU A 158 7.34 14.12 -25.74
N THR A 159 8.47 14.28 -25.05
CA THR A 159 9.29 15.51 -25.10
C THR A 159 9.73 15.85 -26.52
N ASN A 160 10.31 14.87 -27.24
CA ASN A 160 10.78 15.11 -28.60
C ASN A 160 9.61 15.31 -29.57
N LYS A 161 8.51 14.56 -29.42
CA LYS A 161 7.32 14.72 -30.27
C LYS A 161 6.66 16.09 -30.10
N PHE A 162 6.47 16.56 -28.87
CA PHE A 162 5.95 17.91 -28.61
C PHE A 162 6.86 18.99 -29.18
N SER A 163 8.16 18.90 -28.91
CA SER A 163 9.14 19.86 -29.45
C SER A 163 9.12 19.88 -30.98
N LYS A 164 9.07 18.71 -31.63
CA LYS A 164 9.00 18.60 -33.09
C LYS A 164 7.75 19.28 -33.66
N TYR A 165 6.56 18.95 -33.16
CA TYR A 165 5.33 19.49 -33.75
C TYR A 165 5.15 20.98 -33.48
N ILE A 166 5.51 21.48 -32.30
CA ILE A 166 5.38 22.92 -32.04
C ILE A 166 6.44 23.72 -32.83
N LYS A 167 7.65 23.20 -33.05
CA LYS A 167 8.62 23.84 -33.96
C LYS A 167 8.07 23.97 -35.38
N ILE A 168 7.45 22.92 -35.92
CA ILE A 168 6.81 22.97 -37.25
C ILE A 168 5.73 24.05 -37.29
N ILE A 169 4.94 24.19 -36.21
CA ILE A 169 3.91 25.23 -36.11
C ILE A 169 4.56 26.62 -36.07
N ILE A 170 5.62 26.82 -35.29
CA ILE A 170 6.33 28.10 -35.20
C ILE A 170 6.91 28.50 -36.56
N GLU A 171 7.60 27.57 -37.24
CA GLU A 171 8.16 27.80 -38.59
C GLU A 171 7.06 28.18 -39.59
N TYR A 172 5.93 27.46 -39.55
CA TYR A 172 4.79 27.76 -40.41
C TYR A 172 4.19 29.14 -40.12
N GLU A 173 4.02 29.53 -38.85
CA GLU A 173 3.47 30.83 -38.45
C GLU A 173 4.41 31.99 -38.83
N GLU A 174 5.72 31.81 -38.64
CA GLU A 174 6.75 32.79 -39.05
C GLU A 174 6.76 32.97 -40.59
N ASP A 175 6.58 31.91 -41.37
CA ASP A 175 6.45 31.96 -42.83
C ASP A 175 5.11 32.54 -43.29
N ALA A 176 4.00 32.19 -42.63
CA ALA A 176 2.65 32.64 -42.96
C ALA A 176 2.43 34.12 -42.64
N PHE A 177 3.13 34.67 -41.64
CA PHE A 177 3.15 36.12 -41.42
C PHE A 177 3.72 36.88 -42.64
N ASN A 178 4.63 36.25 -43.37
CA ASN A 178 5.30 36.84 -44.54
C ASN A 178 4.57 36.59 -45.88
N LYS A 179 3.62 35.64 -45.94
CA LYS A 179 2.93 35.22 -47.18
C LYS A 179 1.42 35.11 -46.98
N LYS A 180 0.64 35.59 -47.96
CA LYS A 180 -0.84 35.57 -47.93
C LYS A 180 -1.38 34.16 -47.57
N TYR A 181 -2.12 34.08 -46.46
CA TYR A 181 -2.50 32.85 -45.74
C TYR A 181 -3.26 31.79 -46.55
N ASN A 182 -2.91 30.51 -46.33
CA ASN A 182 -3.74 29.35 -46.67
C ASN A 182 -4.25 28.66 -45.39
N TYR A 183 -5.51 28.91 -45.02
CA TYR A 183 -6.10 28.41 -43.78
C TYR A 183 -6.22 26.87 -43.72
N LYS A 184 -6.36 26.21 -44.87
CA LYS A 184 -6.48 24.74 -44.94
C LYS A 184 -5.20 24.04 -44.53
N GLU A 185 -4.07 24.55 -44.99
CA GLU A 185 -2.73 24.01 -44.74
C GLU A 185 -2.36 24.15 -43.26
N LEU A 186 -2.72 25.28 -42.65
CA LEU A 186 -2.58 25.53 -41.22
C LEU A 186 -3.32 24.50 -40.34
N ILE A 187 -4.57 24.15 -40.67
CA ILE A 187 -5.33 23.15 -39.89
C ILE A 187 -4.63 21.79 -39.94
N GLU A 188 -4.14 21.39 -41.12
CA GLU A 188 -3.41 20.13 -41.27
C GLU A 188 -2.09 20.14 -40.47
N THR A 189 -1.42 21.29 -40.33
CA THR A 189 -0.22 21.43 -39.50
C THR A 189 -0.48 21.20 -38.01
N TYR A 190 -1.64 21.58 -37.48
CA TYR A 190 -1.98 21.42 -36.05
C TYR A 190 -2.52 20.04 -35.70
N LYS A 191 -3.07 19.32 -36.68
CA LYS A 191 -3.72 18.01 -36.47
C LYS A 191 -2.83 16.98 -35.76
N PRO A 192 -1.53 16.81 -36.12
CA PRO A 192 -0.64 15.90 -35.40
C PRO A 192 -0.43 16.28 -33.94
N LEU A 193 -0.32 17.57 -33.63
CA LEU A 193 -0.16 18.04 -32.25
C LEU A 193 -1.41 17.79 -31.42
N ASN A 194 -2.59 18.06 -31.97
CA ASN A 194 -3.86 17.81 -31.28
C ASN A 194 -4.07 16.31 -30.99
N LEU A 195 -3.68 15.44 -31.93
CA LEU A 195 -3.67 13.99 -31.71
C LEU A 195 -2.69 13.60 -30.59
N LEU A 196 -1.46 14.15 -30.60
CA LEU A 196 -0.48 13.90 -29.56
C LEU A 196 -0.97 14.33 -28.16
N ILE A 197 -1.65 15.48 -28.05
CA ILE A 197 -2.25 15.95 -26.79
C ILE A 197 -3.34 14.97 -26.32
N SER A 198 -4.21 14.54 -27.22
CA SER A 198 -5.25 13.55 -26.92
C SER A 198 -4.66 12.22 -26.44
N ASP A 199 -3.64 11.73 -27.13
CA ASP A 199 -2.96 10.48 -26.78
C ASP A 199 -2.24 10.60 -25.44
N THR A 200 -1.52 11.70 -25.20
CA THR A 200 -0.83 11.98 -23.93
C THR A 200 -1.81 11.98 -22.76
N LYS A 201 -2.96 12.64 -22.92
CA LYS A 201 -4.03 12.64 -21.93
C LYS A 201 -4.50 11.21 -21.62
N LYS A 202 -4.68 10.39 -22.65
CA LYS A 202 -5.07 8.99 -22.47
C LYS A 202 -4.01 8.19 -21.73
N TYR A 203 -2.73 8.33 -22.10
CA TYR A 203 -1.63 7.64 -21.44
C TYR A 203 -1.55 7.97 -19.94
N PHE A 204 -1.64 9.26 -19.59
CA PHE A 204 -1.62 9.68 -18.19
C PHE A 204 -2.82 9.14 -17.40
N LEU A 205 -4.02 9.14 -18.00
CA LEU A 205 -5.22 8.58 -17.36
C LEU A 205 -5.13 7.06 -17.17
N ASP A 206 -4.50 6.33 -18.09
CA ASP A 206 -4.32 4.89 -17.97
C ASP A 206 -3.28 4.53 -16.89
N GLU A 207 -2.24 5.35 -16.69
CA GLU A 207 -1.27 5.17 -15.60
C GLU A 207 -1.80 5.56 -14.21
N MET A 208 -2.93 6.27 -14.14
CA MET A 208 -3.58 6.67 -12.89
C MET A 208 -4.58 5.64 -12.36
N LYS A 209 -4.94 4.63 -13.16
CA LYS A 209 -5.87 3.54 -12.79
C LYS A 209 -5.13 2.44 -12.03
#